data_AF-A0A820F7T6-F1
#
_entry.id   AF-A0A820F7T6-F1
#
_cell.length_a   1.000
_cell.length_b   1.000
_cell.length_c   1.000
_cell.angle_alpha   90.00
_cell.angle_beta   90.00
_cell.angle_gamma   90.00
#
_symmetry.space_group_name_H-M   'P 1'
#
loop_
_entity.id
_entity.type
_entity.pdbx_description
1 polymer ?
#
loop_
_entity_poly.entity_id
_entity_poly.type
_entity_poly.pdbx_seq_one_letter_code
_entity_poly.pdbx_strand_id
1 'polypeptide(L)'
;MGANHHKISCIADELVRWIRDDYLQIIHVHSRTIGLWSKELLACMTQLIAFAVVLWCPIGQNKVLINALFVAEQSIYDHIEDLMRIIDYKPFHKEMKPVRSNDETSIIDAALMILMVIVRTQNVSWFFRSNVSIQNALTTLAEAALYDEICLHIYGILSEVLSDEQFKNLKIADSMGGFFFNMLEQAWQHPLKKYKHSQIEHLLR
;
A
#
# COMPACT_ATOMS: atom_id res chain seq x y z
N MET A 1 -7.89 -27.17 28.48
CA MET A 1 -7.47 -25.91 27.81
C MET A 1 -6.90 -26.09 26.39
N GLY A 2 -6.99 -27.27 25.73
CA GLY A 2 -6.43 -27.50 24.38
C GLY A 2 -7.38 -27.35 23.19
N ALA A 3 -8.71 -27.33 23.40
CA ALA A 3 -9.68 -27.33 22.29
C ALA A 3 -9.84 -25.97 21.59
N ASN A 4 -9.63 -24.86 22.31
CA ASN A 4 -9.80 -23.51 21.74
C ASN A 4 -8.64 -23.09 20.82
N HIS A 5 -7.41 -23.58 21.06
CA HIS A 5 -6.28 -23.29 20.18
C HIS A 5 -6.37 -23.99 18.82
N HIS A 6 -6.84 -25.24 18.77
CA HIS A 6 -7.07 -25.93 17.49
C HIS A 6 -8.21 -25.30 16.67
N LYS A 7 -9.26 -24.79 17.33
CA LYS A 7 -10.38 -24.15 16.65
C LYS A 7 -10.00 -22.81 16.00
N ILE A 8 -9.18 -22.01 16.69
CA ILE A 8 -8.67 -20.73 16.16
C ILE A 8 -7.69 -20.97 15.00
N SER A 9 -6.83 -21.98 15.09
CA SER A 9 -5.91 -22.37 14.01
C SER A 9 -6.65 -22.77 12.72
N CYS A 10 -7.70 -23.57 12.84
CA CYS A 10 -8.49 -24.03 11.68
C CYS A 10 -9.20 -22.87 10.96
N ILE A 11 -9.73 -21.90 11.71
CA ILE A 11 -10.39 -20.71 11.14
C ILE A 11 -9.37 -19.80 10.44
N ALA A 12 -8.17 -19.64 11.01
CA ALA A 12 -7.11 -18.85 10.40
C ALA A 12 -6.64 -19.47 9.07
N ASP A 13 -6.45 -20.78 9.00
CA ASP A 13 -6.02 -21.48 7.78
C ASP A 13 -7.10 -21.44 6.68
N GLU A 14 -8.38 -21.56 7.03
CA GLU A 14 -9.50 -21.41 6.09
C GLU A 14 -9.64 -19.97 5.59
N LEU A 15 -9.50 -18.98 6.47
CA LEU A 15 -9.52 -17.57 6.11
C LEU A 15 -8.38 -17.25 5.14
N VAL A 16 -7.16 -17.73 5.41
CA VAL A 16 -6.00 -17.53 4.54
C VAL A 16 -6.21 -18.15 3.16
N ARG A 17 -6.85 -19.33 3.06
CA ARG A 17 -7.21 -19.94 1.76
C ARG A 17 -8.26 -19.13 1.01
N TRP A 18 -9.31 -18.69 1.70
CA TRP A 18 -10.36 -17.86 1.10
C TRP A 18 -9.77 -16.56 0.56
N ILE A 19 -8.94 -15.89 1.36
CA ILE A 19 -8.22 -14.69 0.93
C ILE A 19 -7.25 -15.02 -0.22
N ARG A 20 -6.54 -16.14 -0.17
CA ARG A 20 -5.62 -16.49 -1.24
C ARG A 20 -6.32 -16.58 -2.59
N ASP A 21 -7.35 -17.41 -2.67
CA ASP A 21 -7.92 -17.77 -3.96
C ASP A 21 -8.93 -16.71 -4.44
N ASP A 22 -9.84 -16.28 -3.56
CA ASP A 22 -10.92 -15.35 -3.95
C ASP A 22 -10.41 -13.91 -4.06
N TYR A 23 -9.61 -13.42 -3.09
CA TYR A 23 -9.12 -12.03 -3.18
C TYR A 23 -8.21 -11.84 -4.38
N LEU A 24 -7.24 -12.73 -4.64
CA LEU A 24 -6.35 -12.56 -5.79
C LEU A 24 -7.14 -12.60 -7.11
N GLN A 25 -8.11 -13.51 -7.23
CA GLN A 25 -8.95 -13.59 -8.43
C GLN A 25 -9.85 -12.36 -8.59
N ILE A 26 -10.49 -11.89 -7.53
CA ILE A 26 -11.34 -10.69 -7.56
C ILE A 26 -10.53 -9.48 -8.01
N ILE A 27 -9.36 -9.25 -7.39
CA ILE A 27 -8.47 -8.16 -7.79
C ILE A 27 -8.05 -8.30 -9.26
N HIS A 28 -7.66 -9.51 -9.69
CA HIS A 28 -7.25 -9.77 -11.06
C HIS A 28 -8.31 -9.48 -12.12
N VAL A 29 -9.56 -9.89 -11.86
CA VAL A 29 -10.67 -9.67 -12.77
C VAL A 29 -11.05 -8.20 -12.81
N HIS A 30 -11.16 -7.56 -11.65
CA HIS A 30 -11.69 -6.21 -11.57
C HIS A 30 -10.64 -5.14 -11.92
N SER A 31 -9.34 -5.38 -11.75
CA SER A 31 -8.26 -4.46 -12.15
C SER A 31 -8.29 -4.11 -13.64
N ARG A 32 -8.85 -4.98 -14.48
CA ARG A 32 -8.97 -4.78 -15.94
C ARG A 32 -10.20 -3.97 -16.35
N THR A 33 -11.12 -3.75 -15.42
CA THR A 33 -12.43 -3.10 -15.67
C THR A 33 -12.63 -1.85 -14.83
N ILE A 34 -11.56 -1.27 -14.27
CA ILE A 34 -11.60 -0.10 -13.37
C ILE A 34 -12.43 1.06 -13.96
N GLY A 35 -12.34 1.29 -15.27
CA GLY A 35 -13.12 2.34 -15.94
C GLY A 35 -14.63 2.16 -15.95
N LEU A 36 -15.12 0.97 -15.57
CA LEU A 36 -16.55 0.63 -15.47
C LEU A 36 -17.01 0.50 -14.02
N TRP A 37 -16.15 0.77 -13.04
CA TRP A 37 -16.53 0.64 -11.65
C TRP A 37 -17.56 1.70 -11.27
N SER A 38 -18.70 1.23 -10.72
CA SER A 38 -19.62 2.12 -10.02
C SER A 38 -19.00 2.59 -8.70
N LYS A 39 -19.63 3.58 -8.05
CA LYS A 39 -19.19 4.05 -6.73
C LYS A 39 -19.25 2.93 -5.69
N GLU A 40 -20.28 2.09 -5.77
CA GLU A 40 -20.46 0.95 -4.88
C GLU A 40 -19.36 -0.09 -5.08
N LEU A 41 -19.02 -0.41 -6.34
CA LEU A 41 -17.93 -1.34 -6.63
C LEU A 41 -16.58 -0.77 -6.17
N LEU A 42 -16.31 0.52 -6.41
CA LEU A 42 -15.10 1.19 -5.90
C LEU A 42 -15.00 1.08 -4.37
N ALA A 43 -16.09 1.37 -3.65
CA ALA A 43 -16.12 1.22 -2.20
C ALA A 43 -15.85 -0.23 -1.76
N CYS A 44 -16.49 -1.22 -2.42
CA CYS A 44 -16.23 -2.64 -2.14
C CYS A 44 -14.77 -3.03 -2.38
N MET A 45 -14.18 -2.63 -3.50
CA MET A 45 -12.78 -2.91 -3.83
C MET A 45 -11.83 -2.24 -2.83
N THR A 46 -12.14 -1.01 -2.42
CA THR A 46 -11.39 -0.27 -1.40
C THR A 46 -11.39 -1.04 -0.07
N GLN A 47 -12.55 -1.49 0.39
CA GLN A 47 -12.66 -2.25 1.65
C GLN A 47 -11.97 -3.61 1.55
N LEU A 48 -12.06 -4.28 0.41
CA LEU A 48 -11.40 -5.57 0.18
C LEU A 48 -9.87 -5.45 0.26
N ILE A 49 -9.28 -4.46 -0.41
CA ILE A 49 -7.83 -4.19 -0.36
C ILE A 49 -7.42 -3.73 1.04
N ALA A 50 -8.19 -2.84 1.68
CA ALA A 50 -7.90 -2.40 3.05
C ALA A 50 -7.96 -3.55 4.07
N PHE A 51 -8.90 -4.48 3.91
CA PHE A 51 -8.98 -5.68 4.74
C PHE A 51 -7.74 -6.56 4.58
N ALA A 52 -7.26 -6.75 3.35
CA ALA A 52 -6.01 -7.45 3.09
C ALA A 52 -4.80 -6.76 3.75
N VAL A 53 -4.73 -5.42 3.75
CA VAL A 53 -3.70 -4.67 4.49
C VAL A 53 -3.71 -5.02 5.97
N VAL A 54 -4.87 -5.00 6.65
CA VAL A 54 -4.95 -5.29 8.09
C VAL A 54 -4.46 -6.70 8.41
N LEU A 55 -4.76 -7.66 7.54
CA LEU A 55 -4.38 -9.05 7.73
C LEU A 55 -2.89 -9.30 7.48
N TRP A 56 -2.28 -8.56 6.55
CA TRP A 56 -0.90 -8.83 6.09
C TRP A 56 0.13 -7.85 6.62
N CYS A 57 -0.30 -6.81 7.32
CA CYS A 57 0.56 -5.79 7.91
C CYS A 57 0.74 -5.83 9.45
N PRO A 58 0.41 -6.90 10.23
CA PRO A 58 0.81 -6.93 11.64
C PRO A 58 2.34 -7.02 11.79
N ILE A 59 2.88 -6.19 12.68
CA ILE A 59 4.32 -6.12 13.02
C ILE A 59 4.84 -7.52 13.37
N GLY A 60 5.69 -8.09 12.50
CA GLY A 60 6.52 -9.25 12.80
C GLY A 60 6.13 -10.60 12.19
N GLN A 61 4.98 -10.76 11.51
CA GLN A 61 4.54 -12.06 10.94
C GLN A 61 4.34 -12.06 9.40
N ASN A 62 4.63 -10.95 8.72
CA ASN A 62 4.25 -10.74 7.31
C ASN A 62 4.74 -11.83 6.34
N LYS A 63 5.97 -12.35 6.51
CA LYS A 63 6.56 -13.25 5.52
C LYS A 63 5.84 -14.61 5.43
N VAL A 64 5.34 -15.14 6.54
CA VAL A 64 4.65 -16.45 6.55
C VAL A 64 3.30 -16.35 5.86
N LEU A 65 2.52 -15.32 6.17
CA LEU A 65 1.20 -15.10 5.56
C LEU A 65 1.31 -14.77 4.07
N ILE A 66 2.29 -13.93 3.67
CA ILE A 66 2.50 -13.59 2.26
C ILE A 66 2.94 -14.81 1.45
N ASN A 67 3.83 -15.64 2.00
CA ASN A 67 4.22 -16.89 1.35
C ASN A 67 3.06 -17.89 1.26
N ALA A 68 2.10 -17.85 2.20
CA ALA A 68 0.90 -18.67 2.13
C ALA A 68 -0.08 -18.21 1.04
N LEU A 69 -0.10 -16.91 0.72
CA LEU A 69 -0.92 -16.34 -0.35
C LEU A 69 -0.29 -16.59 -1.72
N PHE A 70 1.01 -16.34 -1.86
CA PHE A 70 1.68 -16.47 -3.15
C PHE A 70 2.48 -17.77 -3.23
N VAL A 71 1.80 -18.83 -3.66
CA VAL A 71 2.41 -20.17 -3.83
C VAL A 71 3.39 -20.18 -5.00
N ALA A 72 3.14 -19.37 -6.03
CA ALA A 72 3.98 -19.25 -7.21
C ALA A 72 4.51 -17.82 -7.35
N GLU A 73 5.77 -17.67 -7.75
CA GLU A 73 6.37 -16.36 -7.98
C GLU A 73 5.58 -15.51 -8.99
N GLN A 74 5.07 -16.15 -10.07
CA GLN A 74 4.24 -15.49 -11.07
C GLN A 74 2.99 -14.83 -10.46
N SER A 75 2.38 -15.44 -9.44
CA SER A 75 1.19 -14.86 -8.77
C SER A 75 1.50 -13.55 -8.05
N ILE A 76 2.75 -13.36 -7.60
CA ILE A 76 3.22 -12.10 -7.02
C ILE A 76 3.29 -11.04 -8.12
N TYR A 77 3.89 -11.38 -9.26
CA TYR A 77 4.04 -10.46 -10.39
C TYR A 77 2.69 -10.04 -10.98
N ASP A 78 1.79 -11.00 -11.19
CA ASP A 78 0.43 -10.72 -11.67
C ASP A 78 -0.30 -9.78 -10.70
N HIS A 79 -0.18 -10.02 -9.39
CA HIS A 79 -0.82 -9.16 -8.39
C HIS A 79 -0.19 -7.77 -8.31
N ILE A 80 1.13 -7.64 -8.44
CA ILE A 80 1.81 -6.34 -8.56
C ILE A 80 1.25 -5.57 -9.76
N GLU A 81 1.12 -6.21 -10.91
CA GLU A 81 0.55 -5.55 -12.09
C GLU A 81 -0.91 -5.14 -11.89
N ASP A 82 -1.72 -5.98 -11.25
CA ASP A 82 -3.11 -5.67 -10.94
C ASP A 82 -3.24 -4.46 -10.01
N LEU A 83 -2.42 -4.40 -8.96
CA LEU A 83 -2.36 -3.22 -8.08
C LEU A 83 -1.86 -1.99 -8.84
N MET A 84 -0.87 -2.14 -9.72
CA MET A 84 -0.37 -1.02 -10.52
C MET A 84 -1.40 -0.50 -11.52
N ARG A 85 -2.29 -1.35 -12.07
CA ARG A 85 -3.42 -0.88 -12.89
C ARG A 85 -4.37 0.00 -12.10
N ILE A 86 -4.62 -0.33 -10.83
CA ILE A 86 -5.43 0.48 -9.91
C ILE A 86 -4.72 1.79 -9.58
N ILE A 87 -3.43 1.71 -9.23
CA ILE A 87 -2.61 2.86 -8.85
C ILE A 87 -2.44 3.83 -10.02
N ASP A 88 -2.24 3.35 -11.25
CA ASP A 88 -2.02 4.20 -12.44
C ASP A 88 -3.33 4.73 -13.08
N TYR A 89 -4.49 4.38 -12.51
CA TYR A 89 -5.77 4.83 -13.06
C TYR A 89 -6.00 6.34 -12.83
N LYS A 90 -5.64 7.14 -13.83
CA LYS A 90 -5.64 8.62 -13.81
C LYS A 90 -6.90 9.28 -13.26
N PRO A 91 -8.13 8.79 -13.52
CA PRO A 91 -9.33 9.40 -12.93
C PRO A 91 -9.33 9.40 -11.40
N PHE A 92 -8.75 8.40 -10.73
CA PHE A 92 -8.61 8.43 -9.27
C PHE A 92 -7.65 9.53 -8.80
N HIS A 93 -6.59 9.82 -9.56
CA HIS A 93 -5.65 10.90 -9.21
C HIS A 93 -6.33 12.27 -9.19
N LYS A 94 -7.27 12.51 -10.11
CA LYS A 94 -8.01 13.78 -10.21
C LYS A 94 -8.95 14.02 -9.03
N GLU A 95 -9.44 12.95 -8.42
CA GLU A 95 -10.36 13.00 -7.28
C GLU A 95 -9.65 12.84 -5.93
N MET A 96 -8.32 12.68 -5.92
CA MET A 96 -7.54 12.51 -4.70
C MET A 96 -7.69 13.71 -3.77
N LYS A 97 -7.81 13.43 -2.47
CA LYS A 97 -7.95 14.43 -1.41
C LYS A 97 -6.68 14.47 -0.55
N PRO A 98 -6.34 15.60 0.08
CA PRO A 98 -5.19 15.72 0.99
C PRO A 98 -5.29 14.88 2.28
N VAL A 99 -6.43 14.24 2.50
CA VAL A 99 -6.71 13.34 3.61
C VAL A 99 -7.52 12.17 3.09
N ARG A 100 -7.37 10.99 3.71
CA ARG A 100 -8.12 9.77 3.40
C ARG A 100 -9.61 9.91 3.73
N SER A 101 -10.35 10.58 2.85
CA SER A 101 -11.75 10.98 3.05
C SER A 101 -12.70 10.49 1.97
N ASN A 102 -12.16 9.93 0.88
CA ASN A 102 -12.93 9.29 -0.19
C ASN A 102 -12.30 7.94 -0.57
N ASP A 103 -13.04 7.17 -1.36
CA ASP A 103 -12.63 5.84 -1.79
C ASP A 103 -11.47 5.88 -2.78
N GLU A 104 -11.38 6.89 -3.65
CA GLU A 104 -10.27 7.04 -4.61
C GLU A 104 -8.92 7.23 -3.90
N THR A 105 -8.86 8.08 -2.87
CA THR A 105 -7.64 8.23 -2.06
C THR A 105 -7.38 6.95 -1.26
N SER A 106 -8.43 6.36 -0.69
CA SER A 106 -8.32 5.17 0.16
C SER A 106 -7.84 3.94 -0.59
N ILE A 107 -8.27 3.72 -1.84
CA ILE A 107 -7.87 2.55 -2.62
C ILE A 107 -6.43 2.66 -3.09
N ILE A 108 -5.99 3.85 -3.49
CA ILE A 108 -4.59 4.10 -3.87
C ILE A 108 -3.68 3.87 -2.65
N ASP A 109 -4.03 4.46 -1.52
CA ASP A 109 -3.31 4.29 -0.26
C ASP A 109 -3.22 2.81 0.16
N ALA A 110 -4.34 2.09 0.15
CA ALA A 110 -4.37 0.67 0.51
C ALA A 110 -3.57 -0.21 -0.48
N ALA A 111 -3.68 0.05 -1.78
CA ALA A 111 -2.92 -0.69 -2.80
C ALA A 111 -1.41 -0.48 -2.64
N LEU A 112 -0.97 0.75 -2.35
CA LEU A 112 0.43 1.06 -2.08
C LEU A 112 0.94 0.39 -0.81
N MET A 113 0.13 0.32 0.26
CA MET A 113 0.50 -0.41 1.46
C MET A 113 0.75 -1.90 1.18
N ILE A 114 -0.12 -2.57 0.41
CA ILE A 114 0.10 -3.96 0.01
C ILE A 114 1.38 -4.08 -0.83
N LEU A 115 1.59 -3.17 -1.78
CA LEU A 115 2.76 -3.19 -2.64
C LEU A 115 4.06 -3.05 -1.85
N MET A 116 4.09 -2.14 -0.87
CA MET A 116 5.21 -1.97 0.05
C MET A 116 5.47 -3.24 0.87
N VAL A 117 4.42 -3.90 1.33
CA VAL A 117 4.52 -5.17 2.07
C VAL A 117 5.11 -6.28 1.18
N ILE A 118 4.67 -6.39 -0.08
CA ILE A 118 5.22 -7.35 -1.04
C ILE A 118 6.71 -7.06 -1.28
N VAL A 119 7.06 -5.81 -1.59
CA VAL A 119 8.44 -5.40 -1.88
C VAL A 119 9.40 -5.67 -0.72
N ARG A 120 8.96 -5.45 0.53
CA ARG A 120 9.81 -5.68 1.71
C ARG A 120 9.97 -7.14 2.11
N THR A 121 9.04 -8.00 1.71
CA THR A 121 9.00 -9.40 2.19
C THR A 121 9.38 -10.40 1.11
N GLN A 122 9.22 -10.02 -0.16
CA GLN A 122 9.47 -10.83 -1.34
C GLN A 122 10.68 -10.29 -2.12
N ASN A 123 11.44 -11.17 -2.76
CA ASN A 123 12.60 -10.78 -3.55
C ASN A 123 12.18 -10.29 -4.96
N VAL A 124 11.45 -9.18 -5.02
CA VAL A 124 10.83 -8.65 -6.27
C VAL A 124 11.56 -7.43 -6.83
N SER A 125 12.62 -6.93 -6.19
CA SER A 125 13.31 -5.71 -6.64
C SER A 125 13.78 -5.79 -8.09
N TRP A 126 14.19 -6.97 -8.59
CA TRP A 126 14.57 -7.16 -9.99
C TRP A 126 13.41 -6.93 -10.97
N PHE A 127 12.20 -7.38 -10.62
CA PHE A 127 11.00 -7.19 -11.43
C PHE A 127 10.71 -5.69 -11.60
N PHE A 128 10.74 -4.93 -10.50
CA PHE A 128 10.57 -3.47 -10.54
C PHE A 128 11.67 -2.80 -11.37
N ARG A 129 12.94 -3.15 -11.16
CA ARG A 129 14.08 -2.59 -11.90
C ARG A 129 13.97 -2.81 -13.41
N SER A 130 13.42 -3.96 -13.80
CA SER A 130 13.22 -4.32 -15.21
C SER A 130 11.98 -3.68 -15.82
N ASN A 131 11.08 -3.10 -15.01
CA ASN A 131 9.82 -2.50 -15.45
C ASN A 131 9.80 -0.98 -15.21
N VAL A 132 10.38 -0.25 -16.16
CA VAL A 132 10.51 1.22 -16.10
C VAL A 132 9.15 1.92 -16.05
N SER A 133 8.09 1.35 -16.65
CA SER A 133 6.74 1.92 -16.58
C SER A 133 6.20 1.97 -15.16
N ILE A 134 6.43 0.93 -14.34
CA ILE A 134 5.99 0.93 -12.94
C ILE A 134 6.74 2.00 -12.15
N GLN A 135 8.06 2.10 -12.34
CA GLN A 135 8.89 3.12 -11.67
C GLN A 135 8.43 4.53 -12.04
N ASN A 136 8.16 4.79 -13.32
CA ASN A 136 7.69 6.09 -13.79
C ASN A 136 6.30 6.43 -13.27
N ALA A 137 5.37 5.46 -13.23
CA ALA A 137 4.03 5.66 -12.70
C ALA A 137 4.06 6.03 -11.20
N LEU A 138 4.85 5.30 -10.41
CA LEU A 138 5.06 5.59 -9.00
C LEU A 138 5.69 6.98 -8.80
N THR A 139 6.77 7.29 -9.53
CA THR A 139 7.44 8.59 -9.42
C THR A 139 6.51 9.75 -9.78
N THR A 140 5.76 9.61 -10.88
CA THR A 140 4.77 10.62 -11.31
C THR A 140 3.70 10.83 -10.26
N LEU A 141 3.22 9.74 -9.64
CA LEU A 141 2.21 9.82 -8.59
C LEU A 141 2.77 10.49 -7.33
N ALA A 142 4.00 10.20 -6.92
CA ALA A 142 4.63 10.84 -5.77
C ALA A 142 4.80 12.36 -5.97
N GLU A 143 5.09 12.80 -7.20
CA GLU A 143 5.22 14.23 -7.52
C GLU A 143 3.87 14.95 -7.59
N ALA A 144 2.78 14.22 -7.89
CA ALA A 144 1.44 14.79 -8.08
C ALA A 144 0.50 14.61 -6.88
N ALA A 145 0.79 13.68 -5.97
CA ALA A 145 -0.10 13.31 -4.89
C ALA A 145 -0.27 14.46 -3.88
N LEU A 146 -1.53 14.73 -3.54
CA LEU A 146 -1.90 15.74 -2.56
C LEU A 146 -1.90 15.20 -1.12
N TYR A 147 -1.82 13.88 -0.96
CA TYR A 147 -1.85 13.20 0.33
C TYR A 147 -0.47 12.67 0.69
N ASP A 148 0.13 13.24 1.72
CA ASP A 148 1.53 12.95 2.06
C ASP A 148 1.81 11.48 2.39
N GLU A 149 0.85 10.74 2.96
CA GLU A 149 1.02 9.30 3.25
C GLU A 149 1.18 8.48 1.96
N ILE A 150 0.49 8.85 0.88
CA ILE A 150 0.68 8.22 -0.45
C ILE A 150 2.12 8.47 -0.93
N CYS A 151 2.63 9.69 -0.79
CA CYS A 151 4.01 10.02 -1.15
C CYS A 151 5.01 9.17 -0.35
N LEU A 152 4.80 9.03 0.96
CA LEU A 152 5.65 8.21 1.82
C LEU A 152 5.64 6.73 1.42
N HIS A 153 4.47 6.15 1.15
CA HIS A 153 4.38 4.76 0.71
C HIS A 153 5.13 4.54 -0.60
N ILE A 154 4.98 5.47 -1.55
CA ILE A 154 5.68 5.40 -2.83
C ILE A 154 7.19 5.49 -2.63
N TYR A 155 7.68 6.45 -1.85
CA TYR A 155 9.12 6.57 -1.61
C TYR A 155 9.68 5.38 -0.84
N GLY A 156 8.91 4.80 0.08
CA GLY A 156 9.25 3.55 0.75
C GLY A 156 9.32 2.34 -0.18
N ILE A 157 8.54 2.32 -1.26
CA ILE A 157 8.67 1.31 -2.32
C ILE A 157 9.90 1.60 -3.18
N LEU A 158 10.05 2.84 -3.65
CA LEU A 158 11.14 3.25 -4.52
C LEU A 158 12.52 3.07 -3.86
N SER A 159 12.65 3.27 -2.54
CA SER A 159 13.90 3.04 -1.81
C SER A 159 14.36 1.59 -1.82
N GLU A 160 13.43 0.65 -1.92
CA GLU A 160 13.72 -0.80 -1.91
C GLU A 160 14.04 -1.34 -3.32
N VAL A 161 13.59 -0.63 -4.36
CA VAL A 161 13.66 -1.13 -5.75
C VAL A 161 14.64 -0.35 -6.63
N LEU A 162 14.85 0.94 -6.40
CA LEU A 162 15.78 1.73 -7.20
C LEU A 162 17.24 1.41 -6.86
N SER A 163 18.15 1.78 -7.76
CA SER A 163 19.57 1.88 -7.44
C SER A 163 19.86 3.19 -6.69
N ASP A 164 20.98 3.25 -5.96
CA ASP A 164 21.37 4.45 -5.22
C ASP A 164 21.44 5.70 -6.10
N GLU A 165 21.94 5.57 -7.33
CA GLU A 165 22.02 6.69 -8.30
C GLU A 165 20.63 7.15 -8.75
N GLN A 166 19.70 6.23 -9.00
CA GLN A 166 18.32 6.59 -9.34
C GLN A 166 17.58 7.19 -8.15
N PHE A 167 17.81 6.66 -6.96
CA PHE A 167 17.20 7.13 -5.73
C PHE A 167 17.65 8.57 -5.37
N LYS A 168 18.94 8.89 -5.54
CA LYS A 168 19.48 10.25 -5.36
C LYS A 168 18.82 11.29 -6.26
N ASN A 169 18.33 10.88 -7.44
CA ASN A 169 17.68 11.79 -8.38
C ASN A 169 16.22 12.09 -8.01
N LEU A 170 15.64 11.36 -7.05
CA LEU A 170 14.30 11.66 -6.57
C LEU A 170 14.33 12.89 -5.65
N LYS A 171 13.36 13.80 -5.83
CA LYS A 171 13.15 14.97 -4.96
C LYS A 171 12.50 14.60 -3.61
N ILE A 172 12.98 13.51 -3.00
CA ILE A 172 12.47 12.98 -1.74
C ILE A 172 12.69 13.99 -0.62
N ALA A 173 13.84 14.66 -0.59
CA ALA A 173 14.19 15.60 0.46
C ALA A 173 13.20 16.78 0.54
N ASP A 174 12.79 17.33 -0.60
CA ASP A 174 11.83 18.44 -0.66
C ASP A 174 10.44 17.99 -0.17
N SER A 175 10.01 16.80 -0.59
CA SER A 175 8.70 16.24 -0.24
C SER A 175 8.63 15.76 1.21
N MET A 176 9.67 15.09 1.71
CA MET A 176 9.77 14.68 3.12
C MET A 176 9.95 15.88 4.04
N GLY A 177 10.74 16.88 3.64
CA GLY A 177 10.87 18.13 4.39
C GLY A 177 9.54 18.85 4.55
N GLY A 178 8.77 18.97 3.47
CA GLY A 178 7.40 19.51 3.50
C GLY A 178 6.47 18.68 4.38
N PHE A 179 6.47 17.35 4.24
CA PHE A 179 5.66 16.45 5.06
C PHE A 179 5.95 16.57 6.56
N PHE A 180 7.22 16.45 6.95
CA PHE A 180 7.60 16.55 8.36
C PHE A 180 7.30 17.94 8.92
N PHE A 181 7.52 18.99 8.13
CA PHE A 181 7.15 20.35 8.54
C PHE A 181 5.64 20.49 8.76
N ASN A 182 4.82 20.05 7.80
CA ASN A 182 3.36 20.07 7.91
C ASN A 182 2.86 19.21 9.08
N MET A 183 3.48 18.05 9.31
CA MET A 183 3.16 17.17 10.43
C MET A 183 3.45 17.87 11.77
N LEU A 184 4.64 18.47 11.90
CA LEU A 184 5.06 19.21 13.08
C LEU A 184 4.18 20.44 13.31
N GLU A 185 3.83 21.18 12.25
CA GLU A 185 2.93 22.33 12.31
C GLU A 185 1.52 21.91 12.77
N GLN A 186 0.97 20.83 12.23
CA GLN A 186 -0.32 20.29 12.68
C GLN A 186 -0.27 19.79 14.12
N ALA A 187 0.82 19.12 14.52
CA ALA A 187 1.03 18.70 15.89
C ALA A 187 1.12 19.90 16.85
N TRP A 188 1.76 20.99 16.42
CA TRP A 188 1.85 22.24 17.17
C TRP A 188 0.49 22.94 17.30
N GLN A 189 -0.26 23.08 16.21
CA GLN A 189 -1.57 23.77 16.18
C GLN A 189 -2.67 22.95 16.87
N HIS A 190 -2.57 21.62 16.85
CA HIS A 190 -3.57 20.71 17.43
C HIS A 190 -2.95 19.57 18.25
N PRO A 191 -2.31 19.86 19.41
CA PRO A 191 -1.52 18.88 20.17
C PRO A 191 -2.29 17.64 20.64
N LEU A 192 -3.62 17.70 20.69
CA LEU A 192 -4.46 16.69 21.34
C LEU A 192 -5.39 15.90 20.38
N LYS A 193 -5.43 16.22 19.08
CA LYS A 193 -6.43 15.63 18.15
C LYS A 193 -5.93 14.46 17.29
N LYS A 194 -4.65 14.43 16.86
CA LYS A 194 -4.15 13.41 15.91
C LYS A 194 -2.94 12.59 16.43
N TYR A 195 -2.07 13.19 17.23
CA TYR A 195 -0.78 12.60 17.65
C TYR A 195 -0.73 12.14 19.13
N LYS A 196 -1.85 11.70 19.69
CA LYS A 196 -1.98 11.32 21.11
C LYS A 196 -0.99 10.21 21.57
N HIS A 197 -0.38 9.49 20.63
CA HIS A 197 0.51 8.35 20.89
C HIS A 197 1.97 8.61 20.51
N SER A 198 2.32 9.81 20.04
CA SER A 198 3.67 10.14 19.58
C SER A 198 4.15 11.36 20.34
N GLN A 199 5.03 11.17 21.34
CA GLN A 199 5.70 12.31 21.97
C GLN A 199 6.55 13.00 20.90
N ILE A 200 6.36 14.31 20.73
CA ILE A 200 7.08 15.17 19.77
C ILE A 200 8.61 15.02 19.90
N GLU A 201 9.10 14.69 21.09
CA GLU A 201 10.51 14.40 21.38
C GLU A 201 11.09 13.21 20.57
N HIS A 202 10.26 12.27 20.10
CA HIS A 202 10.68 11.17 19.23
C HIS A 202 10.76 11.54 17.75
N LEU A 203 10.18 12.67 17.33
CA LEU A 203 10.21 13.15 15.95
C LEU A 203 11.40 14.10 15.68
N LEU A 204 12.08 14.55 16.74
CA LEU A 204 13.13 15.57 16.70
C LEU A 204 14.52 15.02 17.10
N ARG A 205 14.72 13.70 17.08
CA ARG A 205 16.00 13.04 17.35
C ARG A 205 16.51 12.27 16.15
#